data_AF-A0A212PJU6-F1
#
_entry.id   AF-A0A212PJU6-F1
#
_cell.length_a   1.000
_cell.length_b   1.000
_cell.length_c   1.000
_cell.angle_alpha   90.00
_cell.angle_beta   90.00
_cell.angle_gamma   90.00
#
_symmetry.space_group_name_H-M   'P 1'
#
loop_
_entity.id
_entity.type
_entity.pdbx_description
1 polymer ?
#
loop_
_entity_poly.entity_id
_entity_poly.type
_entity_poly.pdbx_seq_one_letter_code
_entity_poly.pdbx_strand_id
1 'polypeptide(L)'
;MDLFKELEEATTLQYFHGDLPKWLADPVLSVARSPELFQEKEYLVEILLAQVREYDVYAEAGCCKWAYDHEDIARTLRWLEE
;
A
#
# COMPACT_ATOMS: atom_id res chain seq x y z
N MET A 1 8.43 9.64 -13.07
CA MET A 1 7.71 9.85 -11.80
C MET A 1 8.29 8.83 -10.84
N ASP A 2 8.52 9.22 -9.59
CA ASP A 2 9.23 8.37 -8.63
C ASP A 2 8.18 7.52 -7.90
N LEU A 3 8.12 6.23 -8.25
CA LEU A 3 7.09 5.31 -7.78
C LEU A 3 7.02 5.26 -6.24
N PHE A 4 8.18 5.28 -5.60
CA PHE A 4 8.32 5.27 -4.14
C PHE A 4 7.79 6.56 -3.52
N LYS A 5 8.06 7.70 -4.14
CA LYS A 5 7.47 8.98 -3.73
C LYS A 5 5.94 8.97 -3.86
N GLU A 6 5.40 8.43 -4.95
CA GLU A 6 3.94 8.29 -5.10
C GLU A 6 3.32 7.38 -4.04
N LEU A 7 4.02 6.31 -3.65
CA LEU A 7 3.62 5.44 -2.54
C LEU A 7 3.62 6.17 -1.20
N GLU A 8 4.66 6.97 -0.91
CA GLU A 8 4.71 7.78 0.31
C GLU A 8 3.53 8.76 0.39
N GLU A 9 3.27 9.48 -0.70
CA GLU A 9 2.18 10.46 -0.79
C GLU A 9 0.80 9.79 -0.63
N ALA A 10 0.56 8.70 -1.36
CA ALA A 10 -0.71 7.96 -1.27
C ALA A 10 -0.95 7.38 0.13
N THR A 11 0.09 6.80 0.74
CA THR A 11 0.01 6.23 2.10
C THR A 11 -0.25 7.30 3.14
N THR A 12 0.43 8.45 3.02
CA THR A 12 0.21 9.60 3.90
C THR A 12 -1.22 10.12 3.77
N LEU A 13 -1.72 10.28 2.54
CA LEU A 13 -3.09 10.73 2.29
C LEU A 13 -4.11 9.76 2.90
N GLN A 14 -3.99 8.45 2.63
CA GLN A 14 -4.93 7.46 3.17
C GLN A 14 -4.82 7.28 4.68
N TYR A 15 -3.64 7.49 5.27
CA TYR A 15 -3.46 7.45 6.72
C TYR A 15 -4.11 8.64 7.43
N PHE A 16 -4.02 9.85 6.86
CA PHE A 16 -4.54 11.07 7.49
C PHE A 16 -6.00 11.37 7.12
N HIS A 17 -6.41 11.04 5.90
CA HIS A 17 -7.72 11.41 5.34
C HIS A 17 -8.63 10.23 5.02
N GLY A 18 -8.08 9.01 4.95
CA GLY A 18 -8.83 7.79 4.74
C GLY A 18 -8.93 6.93 5.99
N ASP A 19 -9.14 5.64 5.78
CA ASP A 19 -9.30 4.65 6.84
C ASP A 19 -8.05 3.78 7.05
N LEU A 20 -6.93 4.09 6.37
CA LEU A 20 -5.73 3.25 6.45
C LEU A 20 -5.16 3.27 7.86
N PRO A 21 -5.10 2.13 8.56
CA PRO A 21 -4.68 2.13 9.95
C PRO A 21 -3.16 2.26 10.06
N LYS A 22 -2.68 2.85 11.15
CA LYS A 22 -1.24 3.13 11.38
C LYS A 22 -0.37 1.88 11.21
N TRP A 23 -0.82 0.73 11.71
CA TRP A 23 -0.06 -0.52 11.67
C TRP A 23 0.17 -1.04 10.25
N LEU A 24 -0.64 -0.61 9.28
CA LEU A 24 -0.49 -0.93 7.86
C LEU A 24 0.24 0.20 7.11
N ALA A 25 0.03 1.46 7.50
CA ALA A 25 0.73 2.60 6.92
C ALA A 25 2.24 2.60 7.24
N ASP A 26 2.65 2.24 8.46
CA ASP A 26 4.05 2.24 8.90
C ASP A 26 4.97 1.34 8.04
N PRO A 27 4.64 0.06 7.77
CA PRO A 27 5.46 -0.77 6.90
C PRO A 27 5.45 -0.30 5.44
N VAL A 28 4.34 0.24 4.93
CA VAL A 28 4.27 0.79 3.58
C VAL A 28 5.17 2.03 3.43
N LEU A 29 5.17 2.92 4.41
CA LEU A 29 6.08 4.08 4.45
C LEU A 29 7.54 3.65 4.55
N SER A 30 7.83 2.56 5.26
CA SER A 30 9.19 2.00 5.34
C SER A 30 9.70 1.57 3.96
N VAL A 31 8.85 0.92 3.15
CA VAL A 31 9.15 0.56 1.76
C VAL A 31 9.36 1.81 0.90
N ALA A 32 8.45 2.78 0.99
CA ALA A 32 8.54 4.04 0.24
C ALA A 32 9.81 4.85 0.54
N ARG A 33 10.30 4.80 1.78
CA ARG A 33 11.52 5.51 2.22
C ARG A 33 12.81 4.76 1.97
N SER A 34 12.73 3.51 1.52
CA SER A 34 13.89 2.66 1.29
C SER A 34 13.95 2.17 -0.17
N PRO A 35 13.89 3.06 -1.18
CA PRO A 35 13.81 2.66 -2.58
C PRO A 35 15.00 1.78 -3.01
N GLU A 36 16.19 2.02 -2.46
CA GLU A 36 17.41 1.25 -2.74
C GLU A 36 17.28 -0.25 -2.41
N LEU A 37 16.42 -0.63 -1.46
CA LEU A 37 16.20 -2.03 -1.06
C LEU A 37 15.17 -2.74 -1.95
N PHE A 38 14.32 -1.98 -2.65
CA PHE A 38 13.16 -2.49 -3.37
C PHE A 38 13.18 -2.15 -4.86
N GLN A 39 14.27 -1.58 -5.37
CA GLN A 39 14.47 -1.30 -6.80
C GLN A 39 14.30 -2.55 -7.68
N GLU A 40 14.72 -3.73 -7.23
CA GLU A 40 14.52 -4.98 -7.98
C GLU A 40 13.07 -5.50 -7.91
N LYS A 41 12.23 -4.88 -7.07
CA LYS A 41 10.85 -5.27 -6.78
C LYS A 41 9.85 -4.16 -7.11
N GLU A 42 10.18 -3.25 -8.02
CA GLU A 42 9.32 -2.12 -8.42
C GLU A 42 7.90 -2.56 -8.78
N TYR A 43 7.72 -3.73 -9.42
CA TYR A 43 6.40 -4.26 -9.73
C TYR A 43 5.52 -4.53 -8.49
N LEU A 44 6.12 -4.97 -7.37
CA LEU A 44 5.40 -5.16 -6.10
C LEU A 44 5.05 -3.82 -5.47
N VAL A 45 5.91 -2.83 -5.63
CA VAL A 45 5.67 -1.46 -5.16
C VAL A 45 4.53 -0.81 -5.96
N GLU A 46 4.42 -1.08 -7.26
CA GLU A 46 3.27 -0.67 -8.08
C GLU A 46 1.95 -1.30 -7.59
N ILE A 47 1.97 -2.60 -7.30
CA ILE A 47 0.81 -3.30 -6.73
C ILE A 47 0.45 -2.70 -5.37
N LEU A 48 1.44 -2.47 -4.51
CA LEU A 48 1.24 -1.87 -3.19
C LEU A 48 0.64 -0.47 -3.30
N LEU A 49 1.09 0.33 -4.25
CA LEU A 49 0.56 1.66 -4.52
C LEU A 49 -0.91 1.61 -4.95
N ALA A 50 -1.28 0.70 -5.85
CA ALA A 50 -2.67 0.50 -6.25
C ALA A 50 -3.54 0.09 -5.04
N GLN A 51 -3.05 -0.87 -4.25
CA GLN A 51 -3.74 -1.33 -3.06
C GLN A 51 -3.98 -0.23 -2.02
N VAL A 52 -2.99 0.65 -1.81
CA VAL A 52 -3.13 1.79 -0.89
C VAL A 52 -4.11 2.80 -1.44
N ARG A 53 -4.04 3.16 -2.73
CA ARG A 53 -4.94 4.14 -3.37
C ARG A 53 -6.40 3.70 -3.35
N GLU A 54 -6.63 2.40 -3.50
CA GLU A 54 -7.96 1.79 -3.53
C GLU A 54 -8.30 1.08 -2.21
N TYR A 55 -7.59 1.42 -1.12
CA TYR A 55 -7.89 0.87 0.21
C TYR A 55 -9.22 1.42 0.70
N ASP A 56 -10.18 0.53 0.95
CA ASP A 56 -11.49 0.87 1.47
C ASP A 56 -11.89 -0.14 2.56
N VAL A 57 -12.11 0.36 3.78
CA VAL A 57 -12.51 -0.49 4.93
C VAL A 57 -13.87 -1.18 4.71
N TYR A 58 -14.69 -0.66 3.80
CA TYR A 58 -16.00 -1.21 3.45
C TYR A 58 -15.98 -1.97 2.12
N ALA A 59 -14.80 -2.27 1.56
CA ALA A 59 -14.63 -3.03 0.31
C ALA A 59 -15.42 -4.35 0.30
N GLU A 60 -15.60 -4.97 1.48
CA GLU A 60 -16.31 -6.23 1.65
C GLU A 60 -17.81 -6.08 1.94
N ALA A 61 -18.33 -4.86 2.13
CA ALA A 61 -19.75 -4.61 2.37
C ALA A 61 -20.58 -4.66 1.06
N GLY A 62 -19.93 -4.64 -0.10
CA GLY A 62 -20.55 -4.77 -1.42
C GLY A 62 -20.47 -6.19 -1.99
N CYS A 63 -21.49 -6.61 -2.73
CA CYS A 63 -21.58 -7.93 -3.41
C CYS A 63 -20.49 -8.16 -4.49
N CYS A 64 -19.62 -7.18 -4.73
CA CYS A 64 -18.49 -7.25 -5.64
C CYS A 64 -17.28 -6.63 -4.94
N LYS A 65 -16.15 -7.34 -4.86
CA LYS A 65 -14.90 -6.83 -4.28
C LYS A 65 -14.29 -5.81 -5.26
N TRP A 66 -14.60 -4.52 -5.09
CA TRP A 66 -14.06 -3.43 -5.93
C TRP A 66 -12.93 -2.66 -5.26
N ALA A 67 -12.44 -3.14 -4.11
CA ALA A 67 -11.37 -2.48 -3.35
C ALA A 67 -10.51 -3.50 -2.61
N TYR A 68 -9.32 -3.06 -2.21
CA TYR A 68 -8.35 -3.88 -1.50
C TYR A 68 -8.53 -3.74 0.01
N ASP A 69 -8.42 -4.87 0.70
CA ASP A 69 -8.49 -4.94 2.16
C ASP A 69 -7.07 -5.02 2.77
N HIS A 70 -6.97 -4.93 4.09
CA HIS A 70 -5.74 -5.07 4.85
C HIS A 70 -4.94 -6.36 4.55
N GLU A 71 -5.61 -7.46 4.15
CA GLU A 71 -4.95 -8.74 3.87
C GLU A 71 -4.17 -8.67 2.55
N ASP A 72 -4.70 -7.93 1.58
CA ASP A 72 -4.08 -7.76 0.27
C ASP A 72 -2.80 -6.93 0.40
N ILE A 73 -2.81 -5.86 1.20
CA ILE A 73 -1.62 -5.05 1.49
C ILE A 73 -0.59 -5.84 2.30
N ALA A 74 -1.03 -6.55 3.36
CA ALA A 74 -0.13 -7.34 4.19
C ALA A 74 0.56 -8.47 3.40
N ARG A 75 -0.13 -9.07 2.42
CA ARG A 75 0.46 -10.08 1.54
C ARG A 75 1.55 -9.49 0.66
N THR A 76 1.30 -8.34 0.05
CA THR A 76 2.30 -7.68 -0.81
C THR A 76 3.53 -7.25 -0.01
N LEU A 77 3.34 -6.72 1.20
CA LEU A 77 4.45 -6.38 2.11
C LEU A 77 5.31 -7.61 2.44
N ARG A 78 4.69 -8.76 2.70
CA ARG A 78 5.43 -10.00 2.96
C ARG A 78 6.29 -10.43 1.76
N TRP A 79 5.82 -10.26 0.53
CA TRP A 79 6.62 -10.56 -0.67
C TRP A 79 7.76 -9.56 -0.90
N LEU A 80 7.62 -8.33 -0.40
CA LEU A 80 8.69 -7.35 -0.41
C LEU A 80 9.81 -7.73 0.58
N GLU A 81 9.46 -8.35 1.71
CA GLU A 81 10.41 -8.78 2.74
C GLU A 81 11.17 -10.09 2.43
N GLU A 82 10.67 -10.98 1.58
CA GLU A 82 11.32 -12.25 1.19
C GLU A 82 12.35 -12.12 0.06
#